data_AF-A0A5J4R9E6-F1
#
_entry.id   AF-A0A5J4R9E6-F1
#
_cell.length_a   1.000
_cell.length_b   1.000
_cell.length_c   1.000
_cell.angle_alpha   90.00
_cell.angle_beta   90.00
_cell.angle_gamma   90.00
#
_symmetry.space_group_name_H-M   'P 1'
#
loop_
_entity.id
_entity.type
_entity.pdbx_description
1 polymer ?
#
loop_
_entity_poly.entity_id
_entity_poly.type
_entity_poly.pdbx_seq_one_letter_code
_entity_poly.pdbx_strand_id
1 'polypeptide(L)'
;MKKLFYLLFFATCVNLSSCNNEDDLKLQDISVNFSATELGIDEDEVSVNVTVSLSRSAESNVEVTIGVVTNKVVYGADFTIAPAVVDNNIKVSIPAGSISVSIEVSKVEEVAFEGTEKVNLTIVSLSVTKGFVIGEQKDAVVTFGGIVSEGQNPLRLEGKVGTENYANSVYVDLSSNKQIPIDRKSWNLGFYSGDDFRVVLNGACETVATASDTTDITTVTLADAETAINLAASTQAQMGNLPAKVVDTFDGSLEGTVFGEVSADDAENKVYFVVSANSPEGVRNSDRNQWYKVKVTRNGKGYKVQYARVSDPNTTIKTVDVPKTLGYTFTFFSLETGETVAVEPGSRKWDIVWGYNVGFTNMMGGRPYYMQDLILINNIGGVEVAEVLTEPVSYENFNSTALASLPQAAFSNKRNAIADKWRSTSTGVYTDRYYIIKDPNGNYYKLQFLRMGIAHDGGERGRPEIAYQLIK
;
A
#
# COMPACT_ATOMS: atom_id res chain seq x y z
N MET A 1 -48.48 -35.45 -57.97
CA MET A 1 -47.49 -34.89 -58.92
C MET A 1 -46.14 -35.53 -58.64
N LYS A 2 -45.54 -36.13 -59.67
CA LYS A 2 -44.24 -36.83 -59.64
C LYS A 2 -43.08 -35.82 -59.67
N LYS A 3 -41.99 -36.14 -58.96
CA LYS A 3 -40.55 -36.08 -59.33
C LYS A 3 -39.71 -35.79 -58.06
N LEU A 4 -38.87 -36.71 -57.56
CA LEU A 4 -37.57 -37.27 -58.03
C LEU A 4 -36.44 -36.57 -57.23
N PHE A 5 -35.87 -37.12 -56.14
CA PHE A 5 -34.88 -38.21 -55.94
C PHE A 5 -33.40 -37.74 -55.87
N TYR A 6 -32.73 -38.22 -54.81
CA TYR A 6 -31.28 -38.42 -54.57
C TYR A 6 -30.46 -37.15 -54.23
N LEU A 7 -29.43 -37.17 -53.37
CA LEU A 7 -28.32 -38.12 -53.38
C LEU A 7 -27.38 -37.97 -52.15
N LEU A 8 -26.90 -39.12 -51.68
CA LEU A 8 -25.60 -39.43 -51.02
C LEU A 8 -25.25 -38.93 -49.60
N PHE A 9 -25.35 -39.90 -48.69
CA PHE A 9 -24.62 -40.05 -47.43
C PHE A 9 -23.15 -40.38 -47.72
N PHE A 10 -22.20 -39.60 -47.21
CA PHE A 10 -20.79 -39.99 -47.11
C PHE A 10 -20.30 -39.61 -45.71
N ALA A 11 -20.31 -40.58 -44.80
CA ALA A 11 -19.71 -40.45 -43.48
C ALA A 11 -18.22 -40.74 -43.60
N THR A 12 -17.40 -39.70 -43.74
CA THR A 12 -15.95 -39.79 -43.55
C THR A 12 -15.65 -39.77 -42.07
N CYS A 13 -15.40 -40.94 -41.49
CA CYS A 13 -14.74 -41.07 -40.20
C CYS A 13 -13.30 -40.56 -40.31
N VAL A 14 -13.08 -39.29 -39.95
CA VAL A 14 -11.74 -38.77 -39.69
C VAL A 14 -11.34 -39.27 -38.30
N ASN A 15 -10.49 -40.28 -38.27
CA ASN A 15 -9.73 -40.64 -37.07
C ASN A 15 -8.76 -39.48 -36.78
N LEU A 16 -9.19 -38.54 -35.94
CA LEU A 16 -8.28 -37.64 -35.25
C LEU A 16 -7.54 -38.48 -34.21
N SER A 17 -6.37 -39.00 -34.59
CA SER A 17 -5.34 -39.34 -33.63
C SER A 17 -4.94 -38.04 -32.93
N SER A 18 -5.60 -37.75 -31.82
CA SER A 18 -5.12 -36.77 -30.86
C SER A 18 -3.76 -37.26 -30.37
N CYS A 19 -2.71 -36.55 -30.77
CA CYS A 19 -1.44 -36.62 -30.06
C CYS A 19 -1.70 -36.06 -28.65
N ASN A 20 -1.93 -36.96 -27.71
CA ASN A 20 -1.73 -36.71 -26.28
C ASN A 20 -0.25 -36.42 -26.06
N ASN A 21 0.18 -35.19 -26.36
CA ASN A 21 1.27 -34.60 -25.61
C ASN A 21 0.60 -33.89 -24.44
N GLU A 22 0.22 -34.67 -23.43
CA GLU A 22 0.22 -34.16 -22.08
C GLU A 22 1.68 -33.88 -21.73
N ASP A 23 2.17 -32.72 -22.19
CA ASP A 23 3.23 -32.05 -21.46
C ASP A 23 2.62 -31.79 -20.09
N ASP A 24 2.94 -32.68 -19.18
CA ASP A 24 2.64 -32.62 -17.76
C ASP A 24 3.33 -31.34 -17.26
N LEU A 25 2.65 -30.20 -17.42
CA LEU A 25 3.10 -28.87 -17.01
C LEU A 25 3.19 -28.91 -15.48
N LYS A 26 4.30 -29.45 -14.98
CA LYS A 26 4.62 -29.42 -13.56
C LYS A 26 4.77 -27.96 -13.20
N LEU A 27 3.82 -27.50 -12.39
CA LEU A 27 3.93 -26.24 -11.70
C LEU A 27 5.30 -26.17 -11.01
N GLN A 28 5.97 -25.02 -11.11
CA GLN A 28 7.21 -24.79 -10.37
C GLN A 28 6.99 -25.06 -8.88
N ASP A 29 8.05 -25.52 -8.21
CA ASP A 29 8.06 -25.73 -6.77
C ASP A 29 7.71 -24.43 -6.03
N ILE A 30 6.99 -24.57 -4.92
CA ILE A 30 6.68 -23.44 -4.05
C ILE A 30 7.94 -23.11 -3.25
N SER A 31 8.50 -21.92 -3.44
CA SER A 31 9.67 -21.48 -2.68
C SER A 31 9.24 -20.90 -1.33
N VAL A 32 10.03 -21.19 -0.29
CA VAL A 32 9.85 -20.67 1.07
C VAL A 32 11.01 -19.74 1.38
N ASN A 33 10.71 -18.49 1.71
CA ASN A 33 11.68 -17.41 1.90
C ASN A 33 11.32 -16.56 3.13
N PHE A 34 12.30 -15.88 3.71
CA PHE A 34 12.02 -14.68 4.49
C PHE A 34 11.59 -13.54 3.56
N SER A 35 10.68 -12.70 4.05
CA SER A 35 10.17 -11.54 3.29
C SER A 35 11.10 -10.34 3.36
N ALA A 36 12.04 -10.35 4.31
CA ALA A 36 13.11 -9.37 4.46
C ALA A 36 14.41 -10.08 4.86
N THR A 37 15.54 -9.64 4.31
CA THR A 37 16.87 -10.21 4.61
C THR A 37 17.53 -9.57 5.83
N GLU A 38 17.09 -8.38 6.21
CA GLU A 38 17.54 -7.64 7.39
C GLU A 38 16.41 -6.79 7.94
N LEU A 39 16.35 -6.65 9.25
CA LEU A 39 15.36 -5.88 9.98
C LEU A 39 16.01 -5.23 11.20
N GLY A 40 15.48 -4.07 11.61
CA GLY A 40 15.86 -3.38 12.84
C GLY A 40 14.69 -3.30 13.83
N ILE A 41 15.02 -3.26 15.12
CA ILE A 41 14.11 -2.85 16.20
C ILE A 41 14.62 -1.51 16.74
N ASP A 42 14.08 -0.40 16.21
CA ASP A 42 14.48 0.96 16.59
C ASP A 42 14.34 1.22 18.09
N GLU A 43 14.94 2.29 18.61
CA GLU A 43 14.87 2.66 20.02
C GLU A 43 13.41 2.84 20.51
N ASP A 44 12.53 3.35 19.65
CA ASP A 44 11.11 3.55 19.91
C ASP A 44 10.24 2.31 19.65
N GLU A 45 10.85 1.19 19.25
CA GLU A 45 10.18 -0.08 19.00
C GLU A 45 10.56 -1.14 20.04
N VAL A 46 9.58 -1.96 20.42
CA VAL A 46 9.76 -3.07 21.36
C VAL A 46 9.89 -4.42 20.67
N SER A 47 9.35 -4.56 19.45
CA SER A 47 9.39 -5.81 18.68
C SER A 47 9.36 -5.57 17.19
N VAL A 48 9.70 -6.61 16.42
CA VAL A 48 9.55 -6.66 14.97
C VAL A 48 9.01 -8.01 14.54
N ASN A 49 8.18 -8.02 13.50
CA ASN A 49 7.69 -9.23 12.86
C ASN A 49 8.61 -9.63 11.71
N VAL A 50 9.23 -10.81 11.83
CA VAL A 50 9.96 -11.47 10.75
C VAL A 50 8.99 -12.39 10.01
N THR A 51 8.71 -12.10 8.75
CA THR A 51 7.70 -12.83 7.97
C THR A 51 8.34 -13.89 7.07
N VAL A 52 7.91 -15.14 7.22
CA VAL A 52 8.23 -16.24 6.30
C VAL A 52 7.10 -16.37 5.29
N SER A 53 7.43 -16.44 4.01
CA SER A 53 6.50 -16.39 2.89
C SER A 53 6.70 -17.52 1.89
N LEU A 54 5.58 -17.99 1.32
CA LEU A 54 5.51 -18.88 0.18
C LEU A 54 5.41 -18.07 -1.13
N SER A 55 5.96 -18.59 -2.23
CA SER A 55 5.77 -18.00 -3.56
C SER A 55 4.34 -18.11 -4.08
N ARG A 56 3.55 -19.08 -3.58
CA ARG A 56 2.10 -19.19 -3.79
C ARG A 56 1.46 -19.96 -2.64
N SER A 57 0.14 -19.89 -2.52
CA SER A 57 -0.61 -20.63 -1.48
C SER A 57 -0.40 -22.14 -1.63
N ALA A 58 -0.21 -22.83 -0.50
CA ALA A 58 -0.16 -24.28 -0.43
C ALA A 58 -1.55 -24.88 -0.14
N GLU A 59 -1.82 -26.08 -0.62
CA GLU A 59 -3.08 -26.80 -0.35
C GLU A 59 -3.10 -27.49 1.03
N SER A 60 -1.96 -27.56 1.70
CA SER A 60 -1.80 -28.15 3.03
C SER A 60 -0.87 -27.29 3.88
N ASN A 61 -0.89 -27.50 5.19
CA ASN A 61 -0.01 -26.78 6.11
C ASN A 61 1.45 -27.10 5.80
N VAL A 62 2.30 -26.07 5.79
CA VAL A 62 3.75 -26.20 5.61
C VAL A 62 4.42 -25.82 6.92
N GLU A 63 5.08 -26.78 7.57
CA GLU A 63 5.90 -26.47 8.75
C GLU A 63 7.31 -26.12 8.31
N VAL A 64 7.84 -25.02 8.86
CA VAL A 64 9.16 -24.49 8.57
C VAL A 64 9.97 -24.51 9.86
N THR A 65 11.13 -25.19 9.83
CA THR A 65 12.11 -25.15 10.92
C THR A 65 13.12 -24.06 10.64
N ILE A 66 13.33 -23.18 11.62
CA ILE A 66 14.21 -22.02 11.51
C ILE A 66 15.25 -22.10 12.60
N GLY A 67 16.52 -22.12 12.21
CA GLY A 67 17.65 -22.06 13.14
C GLY A 67 17.85 -20.63 13.65
N VAL A 68 18.23 -20.52 14.92
CA VAL A 68 18.47 -19.25 15.61
C VAL A 68 19.92 -19.20 16.09
N VAL A 69 20.63 -18.14 15.71
CA VAL A 69 21.99 -17.85 16.18
C VAL A 69 22.03 -16.44 16.73
N THR A 70 22.47 -16.29 17.98
CA THR A 70 22.56 -14.97 18.64
C THR A 70 23.97 -14.40 18.58
N ASN A 71 24.08 -13.08 18.57
CA ASN A 71 25.33 -12.34 18.60
C ASN A 71 25.20 -11.16 19.56
N LYS A 72 26.01 -11.17 20.63
CA LYS A 72 25.98 -10.20 21.75
C LYS A 72 24.65 -10.10 22.52
N VAL A 73 23.73 -11.04 22.30
CA VAL A 73 22.47 -11.17 23.06
C VAL A 73 22.19 -12.61 23.48
N VAL A 74 21.42 -12.74 24.55
CA VAL A 74 21.03 -13.98 25.20
C VAL A 74 19.51 -14.14 25.13
N TYR A 75 19.04 -15.21 24.47
CA TYR A 75 17.63 -15.53 24.38
C TYR A 75 17.01 -15.76 25.77
N GLY A 76 15.84 -15.17 26.02
CA GLY A 76 15.10 -15.23 27.27
C GLY A 76 15.56 -14.23 28.33
N ALA A 77 16.80 -13.74 28.26
CA ALA A 77 17.31 -12.70 29.15
C ALA A 77 17.23 -11.31 28.50
N ASP A 78 17.74 -11.18 27.27
CA ASP A 78 17.80 -9.90 26.56
C ASP A 78 16.61 -9.71 25.63
N PHE A 79 16.13 -10.80 25.01
CA PHE A 79 15.05 -10.77 24.04
C PHE A 79 14.24 -12.07 24.05
N THR A 80 13.03 -12.03 23.51
CA THR A 80 12.17 -13.20 23.29
C THR A 80 11.83 -13.35 21.81
N ILE A 81 11.37 -14.56 21.44
CA ILE A 81 10.85 -14.88 20.12
C ILE A 81 9.55 -15.66 20.31
N ALA A 82 8.52 -15.31 19.55
CA ALA A 82 7.27 -16.05 19.45
C ALA A 82 7.06 -16.56 18.01
N PRO A 83 6.91 -17.89 17.79
CA PRO A 83 6.94 -18.98 18.77
C PRO A 83 8.30 -19.19 19.46
N ALA A 84 8.28 -19.78 20.66
CA ALA A 84 9.46 -19.94 21.50
C ALA A 84 10.55 -20.80 20.83
N VAL A 85 11.81 -20.46 21.10
CA VAL A 85 12.98 -21.20 20.64
C VAL A 85 13.16 -22.44 21.50
N VAL A 86 13.27 -23.60 20.85
CA VAL A 86 13.55 -24.89 21.47
C VAL A 86 14.71 -25.53 20.72
N ASP A 87 15.75 -25.95 21.44
CA ASP A 87 16.97 -26.55 20.85
C ASP A 87 17.56 -25.70 19.70
N ASN A 88 17.68 -24.39 19.91
CA ASN A 88 18.13 -23.39 18.93
C ASN A 88 17.29 -23.31 17.65
N ASN A 89 16.05 -23.79 17.67
CA ASN A 89 15.15 -23.76 16.53
C ASN A 89 13.77 -23.17 16.89
N ILE A 90 13.14 -22.56 15.91
CA ILE A 90 11.73 -22.17 15.91
C ILE A 90 11.02 -23.06 14.90
N LYS A 91 9.80 -23.50 15.25
CA LYS A 91 8.89 -24.16 14.30
C LYS A 91 7.68 -23.28 14.09
N VAL A 92 7.46 -22.90 12.84
CA VAL A 92 6.25 -22.17 12.43
C VAL A 92 5.46 -22.97 11.41
N SER A 93 4.15 -22.82 11.41
CA SER A 93 3.26 -23.47 10.46
C SER A 93 2.59 -22.40 9.60
N ILE A 94 2.76 -22.48 8.28
CA ILE A 94 2.00 -21.70 7.31
C ILE A 94 0.74 -22.51 6.99
N PRO A 95 -0.46 -22.04 7.37
CA PRO A 95 -1.69 -22.80 7.14
C PRO A 95 -2.00 -22.98 5.65
N ALA A 96 -2.73 -24.06 5.32
CA ALA A 96 -3.30 -24.27 4.00
C ALA A 96 -4.08 -23.02 3.53
N GLY A 97 -3.91 -22.65 2.27
CA GLY A 97 -4.51 -21.44 1.67
C GLY A 97 -3.85 -20.12 2.07
N SER A 98 -2.99 -20.11 3.11
CA SER A 98 -2.18 -18.95 3.47
C SER A 98 -0.88 -18.92 2.67
N ILE A 99 -0.25 -17.76 2.63
CA ILE A 99 1.01 -17.53 1.91
C ILE A 99 2.14 -17.07 2.82
N SER A 100 1.88 -16.86 4.11
CA SER A 100 2.90 -16.40 5.05
C SER A 100 2.54 -16.71 6.50
N VAL A 101 3.54 -16.59 7.36
CA VAL A 101 3.44 -16.61 8.82
C VAL A 101 4.49 -15.64 9.40
N SER A 102 4.18 -15.00 10.51
CA SER A 102 5.10 -14.07 11.18
C SER A 102 5.67 -14.68 12.47
N ILE A 103 6.92 -14.32 12.73
CA ILE A 103 7.67 -14.61 13.95
C ILE A 103 7.92 -13.27 14.62
N GLU A 104 7.49 -13.11 15.85
CA GLU A 104 7.73 -11.88 16.59
C GLU A 104 9.05 -12.00 17.35
N VAL A 105 9.96 -11.04 17.17
CA VAL A 105 11.19 -10.89 17.96
C VAL A 105 11.05 -9.65 18.82
N SER A 106 11.12 -9.80 20.14
CA SER A 106 10.81 -8.72 21.10
C SER A 106 11.95 -8.49 22.07
N LYS A 107 12.23 -7.22 22.38
CA LYS A 107 13.13 -6.82 23.48
C LYS A 107 12.52 -7.23 24.82
N VAL A 108 13.35 -7.68 25.76
CA VAL A 108 12.94 -7.76 27.16
C VAL A 108 13.00 -6.36 27.76
N GLU A 109 12.01 -5.98 28.57
CA GLU A 109 11.96 -4.69 29.23
C GLU A 109 13.22 -4.43 30.09
N GLU A 110 13.61 -3.17 30.22
CA GLU A 110 14.76 -2.71 31.01
C GLU A 110 16.14 -3.19 30.52
N VAL A 111 16.22 -3.95 29.42
CA VAL A 111 17.48 -4.32 28.77
C VAL A 111 17.94 -3.21 27.83
N ALA A 112 19.19 -2.77 27.98
CA ALA A 112 19.81 -1.79 27.09
C ALA A 112 20.53 -2.48 25.94
N PHE A 113 20.38 -1.94 24.73
CA PHE A 113 21.06 -2.41 23.52
C PHE A 113 21.97 -1.31 22.97
N GLU A 114 23.15 -1.68 22.48
CA GLU A 114 24.09 -0.76 21.84
C GLU A 114 23.82 -0.60 20.33
N GLY A 115 22.83 -1.32 19.78
CA GLY A 115 22.49 -1.31 18.36
C GLY A 115 23.39 -2.20 17.50
N THR A 116 24.27 -2.99 18.11
CA THR A 116 25.16 -3.93 17.39
C THR A 116 24.83 -5.39 17.62
N GLU A 117 23.90 -5.64 18.54
CA GLU A 117 23.38 -6.94 18.90
C GLU A 117 22.47 -7.49 17.80
N LYS A 118 22.59 -8.78 17.52
CA LYS A 118 21.89 -9.41 16.39
C LYS A 118 21.36 -10.79 16.72
N VAL A 119 20.27 -11.14 16.04
CA VAL A 119 19.77 -12.50 15.92
C VAL A 119 19.70 -12.86 14.45
N ASN A 120 20.39 -13.94 14.09
CA ASN A 120 20.39 -14.49 12.75
C ASN A 120 19.39 -15.66 12.71
N LEU A 121 18.50 -15.63 11.72
CA LEU A 121 17.48 -16.63 11.47
C LEU A 121 17.76 -17.29 10.12
N THR A 122 17.74 -18.62 10.07
CA THR A 122 17.99 -19.38 8.83
C THR A 122 16.90 -20.43 8.65
N ILE A 123 16.27 -20.51 7.48
CA ILE A 123 15.36 -21.62 7.13
C ILE A 123 16.21 -22.89 6.96
N VAL A 124 16.00 -23.86 7.85
CA VAL A 124 16.81 -25.10 7.92
C VAL A 124 16.13 -26.25 7.17
N SER A 125 14.82 -26.41 7.33
CA SER A 125 14.09 -27.53 6.73
C SER A 125 12.60 -27.23 6.59
N LEU A 126 11.95 -27.95 5.67
CA LEU A 126 10.50 -27.95 5.47
C LEU A 126 9.92 -29.33 5.81
N SER A 127 8.72 -29.39 6.39
CA SER A 127 8.05 -30.69 6.65
C SER A 127 7.61 -31.41 5.37
N VAL A 128 7.46 -30.68 4.27
CA VAL A 128 7.10 -31.20 2.95
C VAL A 128 8.17 -30.78 1.96
N THR A 129 8.79 -31.74 1.26
CA THR A 129 9.85 -31.49 0.27
C THR A 129 9.41 -31.74 -1.17
N LYS A 130 8.31 -32.48 -1.38
CA LYS A 130 7.76 -32.70 -2.73
C LYS A 130 6.95 -31.48 -3.15
N GLY A 131 7.39 -30.77 -4.19
CA GLY A 131 6.72 -29.57 -4.69
C GLY A 131 7.07 -28.29 -3.94
N PHE A 132 8.04 -28.34 -3.03
CA PHE A 132 8.50 -27.23 -2.19
C PHE A 132 10.02 -27.17 -2.16
N VAL A 133 10.55 -25.96 -2.07
CA VAL A 133 12.00 -25.71 -1.99
C VAL A 133 12.29 -24.56 -1.03
N ILE A 134 13.42 -24.62 -0.32
CA ILE A 134 13.94 -23.45 0.39
C ILE A 134 14.46 -22.49 -0.67
N GLY A 135 13.92 -21.27 -0.70
CA GLY A 135 14.29 -20.27 -1.70
C GLY A 135 15.65 -19.61 -1.41
N GLU A 136 15.99 -18.62 -2.23
CA GLU A 136 17.28 -17.93 -2.15
C GLU A 136 17.37 -17.02 -0.91
N GLN A 137 16.25 -16.43 -0.48
CA GLN A 137 16.15 -15.59 0.71
C GLN A 137 15.88 -16.44 1.95
N LYS A 138 16.80 -17.37 2.25
CA LYS A 138 16.67 -18.31 3.37
C LYS A 138 17.22 -17.79 4.70
N ASP A 139 17.87 -16.63 4.70
CA ASP A 139 18.50 -16.01 5.86
C ASP A 139 17.89 -14.63 6.13
N ALA A 140 17.68 -14.31 7.40
CA ALA A 140 17.26 -12.99 7.87
C ALA A 140 18.04 -12.59 9.13
N VAL A 141 18.40 -11.32 9.24
CA VAL A 141 19.10 -10.77 10.40
C VAL A 141 18.23 -9.72 11.08
N VAL A 142 17.96 -9.90 12.38
CA VAL A 142 17.32 -8.88 13.22
C VAL A 142 18.40 -8.18 14.04
N THR A 143 18.52 -6.87 13.90
CA THR A 143 19.41 -6.03 14.70
C THR A 143 18.60 -5.32 15.79
N PHE A 144 19.08 -5.32 17.02
CA PHE A 144 18.45 -4.61 18.14
C PHE A 144 18.83 -3.12 18.16
N GLY A 145 18.52 -2.46 17.05
CA GLY A 145 18.73 -1.04 16.81
C GLY A 145 18.23 -0.68 15.42
N GLY A 146 18.25 0.61 15.11
CA GLY A 146 17.93 1.08 13.76
C GLY A 146 18.98 0.64 12.75
N ILE A 147 18.50 0.33 11.54
CA ILE A 147 19.35 -0.06 10.42
C ILE A 147 19.26 0.98 9.30
N VAL A 148 20.26 0.95 8.43
CA VAL A 148 20.16 1.52 7.08
C VAL A 148 20.37 0.35 6.14
N SER A 149 19.28 -0.15 5.57
CA SER A 149 19.29 -1.35 4.74
C SER A 149 20.19 -1.14 3.53
N GLU A 150 20.98 -2.15 3.19
CA GLU A 150 21.83 -2.15 2.00
C GLU A 150 21.03 -2.42 0.72
N GLY A 151 19.85 -3.03 0.85
CA GLY A 151 18.96 -3.33 -0.26
C GLY A 151 18.26 -4.68 -0.15
N GLN A 152 17.28 -4.89 -1.03
CA GLN A 152 16.61 -6.18 -1.17
C GLN A 152 16.24 -6.46 -2.63
N ASN A 153 16.36 -7.72 -3.04
CA ASN A 153 15.98 -8.20 -4.35
C ASN A 153 15.49 -9.67 -4.30
N PRO A 154 14.21 -9.95 -4.60
CA PRO A 154 13.09 -9.02 -4.65
C PRO A 154 12.56 -8.67 -3.24
N LEU A 155 11.96 -7.49 -3.10
CA LEU A 155 10.97 -7.19 -2.06
C LEU A 155 9.58 -7.28 -2.71
N ARG A 156 8.75 -8.22 -2.25
CA ARG A 156 7.37 -8.41 -2.72
C ARG A 156 6.40 -7.58 -1.86
N LEU A 157 5.60 -6.73 -2.48
CA LEU A 157 4.64 -5.88 -1.75
C LEU A 157 3.33 -6.63 -1.47
N GLU A 158 2.83 -6.57 -0.24
CA GLU A 158 1.67 -7.37 0.22
C GLU A 158 0.33 -6.63 0.07
N GLY A 159 -0.02 -6.33 -1.18
CA GLY A 159 -1.22 -5.57 -1.54
C GLY A 159 -2.53 -6.38 -1.58
N LYS A 160 -2.42 -7.69 -1.78
CA LYS A 160 -3.53 -8.59 -2.05
C LYS A 160 -3.99 -9.36 -0.80
N VAL A 161 -5.30 -9.38 -0.59
CA VAL A 161 -5.96 -10.23 0.43
C VAL A 161 -7.03 -11.07 -0.27
N GLY A 162 -6.94 -12.40 -0.12
CA GLY A 162 -7.82 -13.33 -0.82
C GLY A 162 -7.79 -13.10 -2.33
N THR A 163 -8.93 -12.73 -2.91
CA THR A 163 -9.06 -12.42 -4.35
C THR A 163 -8.97 -10.92 -4.67
N GLU A 164 -8.95 -10.03 -3.68
CA GLU A 164 -8.88 -8.58 -3.90
C GLU A 164 -7.41 -8.15 -4.08
N ASN A 165 -7.02 -7.89 -5.32
CA ASN A 165 -5.64 -7.53 -5.70
C ASN A 165 -5.16 -6.20 -5.11
N TYR A 166 -6.06 -5.32 -4.66
CA TYR A 166 -5.73 -4.02 -4.11
C TYR A 166 -6.47 -3.81 -2.79
N ALA A 167 -6.49 -4.83 -1.93
CA ALA A 167 -7.09 -4.71 -0.61
C ALA A 167 -6.33 -3.68 0.23
N ASN A 168 -5.00 -3.69 0.12
CA ASN A 168 -4.13 -2.86 0.94
C ASN A 168 -3.43 -1.76 0.12
N SER A 169 -3.23 -0.62 0.78
CA SER A 169 -2.15 0.33 0.48
C SER A 169 -0.90 -0.14 1.22
N VAL A 170 0.19 -0.37 0.51
CA VAL A 170 1.43 -0.93 1.07
C VAL A 170 2.46 0.17 1.22
N TYR A 171 2.66 0.63 2.45
CA TYR A 171 3.71 1.58 2.81
C TYR A 171 5.04 0.85 2.90
N VAL A 172 6.11 1.42 2.34
CA VAL A 172 7.43 0.82 2.33
C VAL A 172 8.44 1.83 2.86
N ASP A 173 9.27 1.39 3.80
CA ASP A 173 10.46 2.07 4.27
C ASP A 173 11.68 1.27 3.79
N LEU A 174 12.41 1.86 2.85
CA LEU A 174 13.60 1.25 2.25
C LEU A 174 14.73 1.18 3.26
N SER A 175 14.84 2.18 4.14
CA SER A 175 15.94 2.27 5.12
C SER A 175 15.82 1.24 6.23
N SER A 176 14.61 0.91 6.67
CA SER A 176 14.38 -0.15 7.66
C SER A 176 14.05 -1.52 7.06
N ASN A 177 13.97 -1.64 5.73
CA ASN A 177 13.53 -2.82 4.99
C ASN A 177 12.16 -3.36 5.49
N LYS A 178 11.24 -2.43 5.76
CA LYS A 178 9.91 -2.73 6.28
C LYS A 178 8.84 -2.36 5.27
N GLN A 179 7.77 -3.16 5.27
CA GLN A 179 6.53 -2.80 4.63
C GLN A 179 5.37 -2.96 5.60
N ILE A 180 4.37 -2.09 5.49
CA ILE A 180 3.17 -2.11 6.30
C ILE A 180 1.96 -2.05 5.35
N PRO A 181 1.26 -3.17 5.14
CA PRO A 181 0.01 -3.19 4.39
C PRO A 181 -1.14 -2.70 5.27
N ILE A 182 -1.87 -1.69 4.79
CA ILE A 182 -3.04 -1.12 5.46
C ILE A 182 -4.26 -1.30 4.57
N ASP A 183 -5.38 -1.77 5.13
CA ASP A 183 -6.65 -1.80 4.40
C ASP A 183 -6.95 -0.40 3.86
N ARG A 184 -6.98 -0.27 2.54
CA ARG A 184 -7.13 1.02 1.87
C ARG A 184 -8.47 1.70 2.18
N LYS A 185 -9.47 0.95 2.67
CA LYS A 185 -10.81 1.43 3.00
C LYS A 185 -11.00 1.76 4.49
N SER A 186 -9.95 1.63 5.30
CA SER A 186 -10.01 1.82 6.76
C SER A 186 -10.24 3.26 7.23
N TRP A 187 -10.14 4.26 6.36
CA TRP A 187 -10.28 5.68 6.72
C TRP A 187 -10.89 6.51 5.58
N ASN A 188 -11.40 7.70 5.90
CA ASN A 188 -11.92 8.64 4.91
C ASN A 188 -11.18 9.99 4.94
N LEU A 189 -10.85 10.47 6.15
CA LEU A 189 -10.26 11.78 6.38
C LEU A 189 -8.93 11.67 7.13
N GLY A 190 -7.90 12.36 6.65
CA GLY A 190 -6.59 12.49 7.32
C GLY A 190 -6.38 13.93 7.79
N PHE A 191 -6.04 14.11 9.06
CA PHE A 191 -5.90 15.42 9.71
C PHE A 191 -4.42 15.75 9.90
N TYR A 192 -3.94 16.82 9.27
CA TYR A 192 -2.52 17.15 9.24
C TYR A 192 -2.00 17.48 10.65
N SER A 193 -0.89 16.84 11.02
CA SER A 193 -0.27 16.95 12.34
C SER A 193 0.79 18.06 12.44
N GLY A 194 1.16 18.71 11.32
CA GLY A 194 2.08 19.86 11.33
C GLY A 194 1.43 21.15 11.84
N ASP A 195 2.00 22.31 11.52
CA ASP A 195 1.53 23.59 12.08
C ASP A 195 0.17 24.03 11.52
N ASP A 196 -0.06 23.82 10.23
CA ASP A 196 -1.32 24.20 9.56
C ASP A 196 -2.50 23.29 9.94
N PHE A 197 -3.71 23.73 9.62
CA PHE A 197 -4.93 22.95 9.84
C PHE A 197 -5.54 22.51 8.51
N ARG A 198 -5.19 21.30 8.07
CA ARG A 198 -5.52 20.75 6.75
C ARG A 198 -6.11 19.36 6.88
N VAL A 199 -7.06 19.04 6.01
CA VAL A 199 -7.74 17.74 5.95
C VAL A 199 -7.59 17.15 4.56
N VAL A 200 -7.05 15.95 4.47
CA VAL A 200 -6.91 15.19 3.22
C VAL A 200 -7.99 14.12 3.10
N LEU A 201 -8.37 13.79 1.88
CA LEU A 201 -9.31 12.74 1.53
C LEU A 201 -8.58 11.43 1.22
N ASN A 202 -9.18 10.31 1.59
CA ASN A 202 -8.67 9.00 1.19
C ASN A 202 -8.98 8.70 -0.29
N GLY A 203 -8.05 9.06 -1.18
CA GLY A 203 -8.12 8.74 -2.61
C GLY A 203 -8.12 7.23 -2.91
N ALA A 204 -7.57 6.39 -2.01
CA ALA A 204 -7.57 4.93 -2.16
C ALA A 204 -8.93 4.29 -1.86
N CYS A 205 -9.78 4.96 -1.08
CA CYS A 205 -11.19 4.60 -0.82
C CYS A 205 -12.17 5.40 -1.72
N GLU A 206 -11.67 6.06 -2.76
CA GLU A 206 -12.46 6.96 -3.61
C GLU A 206 -13.24 8.02 -2.82
N THR A 207 -12.64 8.53 -1.74
CA THR A 207 -13.31 9.54 -0.92
C THR A 207 -13.31 10.88 -1.65
N VAL A 208 -14.50 11.45 -1.77
CA VAL A 208 -14.75 12.72 -2.45
C VAL A 208 -15.57 13.63 -1.55
N ALA A 209 -15.41 14.94 -1.72
CA ALA A 209 -16.15 15.91 -0.93
C ALA A 209 -16.55 17.15 -1.74
N THR A 210 -17.60 17.84 -1.29
CA THR A 210 -17.93 19.19 -1.76
C THR A 210 -18.45 20.02 -0.60
N ALA A 211 -18.08 21.30 -0.56
CA ALA A 211 -18.64 22.23 0.42
C ALA A 211 -20.13 22.44 0.17
N SER A 212 -20.88 22.61 1.25
CA SER A 212 -22.22 23.21 1.26
C SER A 212 -22.14 24.74 1.35
N ASP A 213 -23.29 25.39 1.34
CA ASP A 213 -23.41 26.85 1.51
C ASP A 213 -23.61 27.29 2.97
N THR A 214 -23.63 26.36 3.92
CA THR A 214 -23.82 26.64 5.36
C THR A 214 -22.59 26.27 6.18
N THR A 215 -22.45 26.93 7.34
CA THR A 215 -21.46 26.65 8.38
C THR A 215 -22.11 26.05 9.64
N ASP A 216 -23.44 25.91 9.65
CA ASP A 216 -24.22 25.22 10.67
C ASP A 216 -24.66 23.84 10.18
N ILE A 217 -24.08 22.79 10.77
CA ILE A 217 -24.38 21.39 10.42
C ILE A 217 -25.82 20.98 10.77
N THR A 218 -26.48 21.70 11.68
CA THR A 218 -27.86 21.41 12.08
C THR A 218 -28.89 21.93 11.08
N THR A 219 -28.50 22.85 10.19
CA THR A 219 -29.41 23.36 9.15
C THR A 219 -29.33 22.57 7.84
N VAL A 220 -28.39 21.64 7.70
CA VAL A 220 -28.21 20.86 6.48
C VAL A 220 -29.40 19.93 6.25
N THR A 221 -29.98 20.04 5.06
CA THR A 221 -31.12 19.26 4.58
C THR A 221 -30.77 18.41 3.35
N LEU A 222 -31.69 17.52 2.96
CA LEU A 222 -31.59 16.80 1.69
C LEU A 222 -31.62 17.75 0.48
N ALA A 223 -32.35 18.87 0.55
CA ALA A 223 -32.39 19.84 -0.55
C ALA A 223 -31.00 20.44 -0.82
N ASP A 224 -30.25 20.76 0.24
CA ASP A 224 -28.87 21.23 0.11
C ASP A 224 -28.00 20.17 -0.57
N ALA A 225 -28.12 18.92 -0.12
CA ALA A 225 -27.38 17.81 -0.72
C ALA A 225 -27.74 17.59 -2.20
N GLU A 226 -29.00 17.77 -2.61
CA GLU A 226 -29.44 17.63 -4.01
C GLU A 226 -28.92 18.74 -4.94
N THR A 227 -28.73 19.94 -4.42
CA THR A 227 -28.13 21.05 -5.19
C THR A 227 -26.60 20.93 -5.32
N ALA A 228 -25.95 20.18 -4.41
CA ALA A 228 -24.52 19.97 -4.43
C ALA A 228 -24.05 19.19 -5.67
N ILE A 229 -22.74 19.18 -5.91
CA ILE A 229 -22.12 18.37 -6.96
C ILE A 229 -22.50 16.90 -6.74
N ASN A 230 -22.87 16.19 -7.81
CA ASN A 230 -23.11 14.76 -7.74
C ASN A 230 -21.79 14.01 -7.46
N LEU A 231 -21.56 13.69 -6.18
CA LEU A 231 -20.38 12.97 -5.70
C LEU A 231 -20.40 11.48 -6.03
N ALA A 232 -21.55 10.91 -6.45
CA ALA A 232 -21.65 9.52 -6.89
C ALA A 232 -21.36 9.35 -8.40
N ALA A 233 -21.13 10.45 -9.12
CA ALA A 233 -20.81 10.43 -10.54
C ALA A 233 -19.53 9.62 -10.80
N SER A 234 -19.55 8.83 -11.88
CA SER A 234 -18.40 7.98 -12.21
C SER A 234 -17.22 8.82 -12.72
N THR A 235 -16.02 8.27 -12.63
CA THR A 235 -14.84 8.87 -13.25
C THR A 235 -14.73 8.53 -14.74
N GLN A 236 -15.61 7.67 -15.27
CA GLN A 236 -15.58 7.23 -16.66
C GLN A 236 -16.38 8.15 -17.59
N ALA A 237 -15.76 8.53 -18.70
CA ALA A 237 -16.18 9.60 -19.61
C ALA A 237 -17.61 9.50 -20.19
N GLN A 238 -18.24 8.32 -20.10
CA GLN A 238 -19.57 8.06 -20.65
C GLN A 238 -20.72 8.36 -19.67
N MET A 239 -20.46 8.53 -18.36
CA MET A 239 -21.51 8.55 -17.32
C MET A 239 -21.50 9.78 -16.39
N GLY A 240 -21.17 10.96 -16.93
CA GLY A 240 -21.12 12.20 -16.15
C GLY A 240 -19.87 12.21 -15.28
N ASN A 241 -18.93 13.09 -15.60
CA ASN A 241 -17.60 12.95 -15.02
C ASN A 241 -17.50 13.75 -13.72
N LEU A 242 -16.99 13.08 -12.70
CA LEU A 242 -16.56 13.72 -11.46
C LEU A 242 -15.61 14.91 -11.73
N PRO A 243 -15.88 16.12 -11.20
CA PRO A 243 -15.00 17.27 -11.41
C PRO A 243 -13.74 17.18 -10.55
N ALA A 244 -12.64 17.78 -10.98
CA ALA A 244 -11.37 17.74 -10.22
C ALA A 244 -11.47 18.39 -8.83
N LYS A 245 -12.36 19.37 -8.65
CA LYS A 245 -12.52 20.10 -7.37
C LYS A 245 -13.14 19.31 -6.21
N VAL A 246 -13.54 18.05 -6.43
CA VAL A 246 -14.08 17.20 -5.35
C VAL A 246 -13.10 16.14 -4.85
N VAL A 247 -11.86 16.18 -5.35
CA VAL A 247 -10.73 15.39 -4.86
C VAL A 247 -9.59 16.34 -4.54
N ASP A 248 -8.66 15.90 -3.70
CA ASP A 248 -7.43 16.65 -3.43
C ASP A 248 -6.52 16.65 -4.66
N THR A 249 -5.60 17.62 -4.72
CA THR A 249 -4.64 17.66 -5.83
C THR A 249 -3.69 16.47 -5.84
N PHE A 250 -3.43 15.94 -7.03
CA PHE A 250 -2.63 14.72 -7.23
C PHE A 250 -1.16 14.87 -6.86
N ASP A 251 -0.65 16.10 -6.79
CA ASP A 251 0.73 16.39 -6.40
C ASP A 251 0.96 16.29 -4.88
N GLY A 252 -0.11 16.12 -4.10
CA GLY A 252 -0.08 16.01 -2.64
C GLY A 252 0.20 17.31 -1.92
N SER A 253 -0.05 18.47 -2.56
CA SER A 253 0.01 19.76 -1.90
C SER A 253 -1.12 19.92 -0.88
N LEU A 254 -0.78 20.37 0.33
CA LEU A 254 -1.78 20.68 1.37
C LEU A 254 -2.65 21.90 1.01
N GLU A 255 -2.21 22.75 0.09
CA GLU A 255 -3.03 23.85 -0.45
C GLU A 255 -4.11 23.35 -1.40
N GLY A 256 -3.94 22.15 -1.95
CA GLY A 256 -4.85 21.53 -2.89
C GLY A 256 -5.95 20.69 -2.25
N THR A 257 -6.12 20.74 -0.93
CA THR A 257 -7.14 19.95 -0.22
C THR A 257 -8.54 20.51 -0.42
N VAL A 258 -9.54 19.64 -0.61
CA VAL A 258 -10.95 20.06 -0.80
C VAL A 258 -11.51 20.85 0.39
N PHE A 259 -11.09 20.48 1.60
CA PHE A 259 -11.49 21.18 2.83
C PHE A 259 -10.82 22.56 2.99
N GLY A 260 -9.79 22.87 2.19
CA GLY A 260 -8.96 24.05 2.39
C GLY A 260 -8.28 24.08 3.76
N GLU A 261 -7.83 25.26 4.17
CA GLU A 261 -7.42 25.49 5.55
C GLU A 261 -8.65 25.58 6.45
N VAL A 262 -8.68 24.79 7.52
CA VAL A 262 -9.71 24.94 8.57
C VAL A 262 -9.46 26.26 9.26
N SER A 263 -10.40 27.20 9.20
CA SER A 263 -10.27 28.53 9.76
C SER A 263 -10.17 28.50 11.28
N ALA A 264 -9.41 29.47 11.84
CA ALA A 264 -9.41 29.72 13.27
C ALA A 264 -10.74 30.33 13.78
N ASP A 265 -11.52 30.94 12.87
CA ASP A 265 -12.88 31.37 13.14
C ASP A 265 -13.85 30.23 12.79
N ASP A 266 -14.57 29.71 13.79
CA ASP A 266 -15.56 28.65 13.61
C ASP A 266 -16.70 29.06 12.66
N ALA A 267 -17.03 30.36 12.62
CA ALA A 267 -18.09 30.87 11.75
C ALA A 267 -17.76 30.75 10.26
N GLU A 268 -16.47 30.62 9.90
CA GLU A 268 -15.99 30.50 8.52
C GLU A 268 -15.85 29.03 8.06
N ASN A 269 -15.95 28.07 8.99
CA ASN A 269 -15.79 26.65 8.67
C ASN A 269 -17.08 26.06 8.10
N LYS A 270 -17.08 25.79 6.78
CA LYS A 270 -18.21 25.21 6.07
C LYS A 270 -18.49 23.76 6.45
N VAL A 271 -19.75 23.36 6.26
CA VAL A 271 -20.15 21.95 6.27
C VAL A 271 -19.88 21.37 4.88
N TYR A 272 -19.32 20.17 4.83
CA TYR A 272 -19.01 19.42 3.62
C TYR A 272 -19.90 18.19 3.49
N PHE A 273 -20.30 17.88 2.26
CA PHE A 273 -20.82 16.57 1.92
C PHE A 273 -19.66 15.65 1.57
N VAL A 274 -19.63 14.44 2.14
CA VAL A 274 -18.54 13.46 1.95
C VAL A 274 -19.10 12.09 1.62
N VAL A 275 -18.49 11.42 0.63
CA VAL A 275 -18.86 10.06 0.18
C VAL A 275 -17.59 9.27 -0.14
N SER A 276 -17.58 7.98 0.20
CA SER A 276 -16.51 7.03 -0.13
C SER A 276 -17.08 5.79 -0.83
N ALA A 277 -16.24 5.01 -1.51
CA ALA A 277 -16.61 3.76 -2.20
C ALA A 277 -16.44 2.53 -1.28
N ASN A 278 -16.91 2.63 -0.05
CA ASN A 278 -16.82 1.58 0.97
C ASN A 278 -18.11 0.76 1.14
N SER A 279 -19.06 0.90 0.21
CA SER A 279 -20.19 -0.02 0.10
C SER A 279 -19.70 -1.44 -0.28
N PRO A 280 -20.49 -2.49 0.00
CA PRO A 280 -20.16 -3.85 -0.45
C PRO A 280 -19.96 -3.96 -1.97
N GLU A 281 -20.63 -3.09 -2.74
CA GLU A 281 -20.51 -3.00 -4.19
C GLU A 281 -19.27 -2.22 -4.65
N GLY A 282 -18.54 -1.58 -3.73
CA GLY A 282 -17.34 -0.79 -4.04
C GLY A 282 -17.67 0.48 -4.83
N VAL A 283 -18.88 1.02 -4.68
CA VAL A 283 -19.34 2.23 -5.37
C VAL A 283 -19.81 3.30 -4.38
N ARG A 284 -19.58 4.56 -4.75
CA ARG A 284 -20.09 5.72 -4.02
C ARG A 284 -21.61 5.76 -4.08
N ASN A 285 -22.27 5.96 -2.94
CA ASN A 285 -23.73 5.88 -2.85
C ASN A 285 -24.40 7.05 -3.59
N SER A 286 -25.29 6.76 -4.52
CA SER A 286 -26.07 7.76 -5.27
C SER A 286 -27.23 8.34 -4.48
N ASP A 287 -27.70 7.67 -3.43
CA ASP A 287 -28.69 8.22 -2.52
C ASP A 287 -28.03 9.26 -1.59
N ARG A 288 -28.36 10.53 -1.82
CA ARG A 288 -27.78 11.66 -1.08
C ARG A 288 -28.21 11.70 0.37
N ASN A 289 -29.29 11.01 0.75
CA ASN A 289 -29.64 10.81 2.17
C ASN A 289 -28.52 10.11 2.93
N GLN A 290 -27.82 9.20 2.25
CA GLN A 290 -26.73 8.41 2.81
C GLN A 290 -25.38 9.12 2.72
N TRP A 291 -25.29 10.36 2.22
CA TRP A 291 -24.03 11.10 2.27
C TRP A 291 -23.75 11.55 3.69
N TYR A 292 -22.47 11.71 4.06
CA TYR A 292 -22.14 12.35 5.33
C TYR A 292 -22.20 13.87 5.17
N LYS A 293 -22.82 14.55 6.14
CA LYS A 293 -22.57 15.98 6.42
C LYS A 293 -21.46 16.06 7.46
N VAL A 294 -20.40 16.81 7.18
CA VAL A 294 -19.18 16.88 8.01
C VAL A 294 -18.78 18.34 8.22
N LYS A 295 -18.65 18.78 9.46
CA LYS A 295 -18.04 20.07 9.83
C LYS A 295 -16.74 19.81 10.56
N VAL A 296 -15.67 20.47 10.14
CA VAL A 296 -14.37 20.41 10.81
C VAL A 296 -14.02 21.80 11.34
N THR A 297 -13.59 21.85 12.60
CA THR A 297 -13.22 23.10 13.29
C THR A 297 -11.91 22.88 14.04
N ARG A 298 -11.19 23.96 14.37
CA ARG A 298 -10.01 23.84 15.25
C ARG A 298 -10.46 23.59 16.69
N ASN A 299 -9.75 22.72 17.39
CA ASN A 299 -9.95 22.47 18.82
C ASN A 299 -8.60 22.46 19.54
N GLY A 300 -8.21 23.62 20.07
CA GLY A 300 -6.87 23.81 20.63
C GLY A 300 -5.79 23.57 19.57
N LYS A 301 -4.92 22.57 19.79
CA LYS A 301 -3.90 22.15 18.83
C LYS A 301 -4.40 21.12 17.81
N GLY A 302 -5.57 20.53 18.01
CA GLY A 302 -6.16 19.51 17.16
C GLY A 302 -7.41 19.99 16.43
N TYR A 303 -8.23 19.04 16.03
CA TYR A 303 -9.47 19.28 15.28
C TYR A 303 -10.67 18.79 16.08
N LYS A 304 -11.83 19.32 15.75
CA LYS A 304 -13.13 18.78 16.14
C LYS A 304 -13.95 18.51 14.90
N VAL A 305 -14.44 17.29 14.80
CA VAL A 305 -15.22 16.78 13.68
C VAL A 305 -16.65 16.57 14.17
N GLN A 306 -17.60 17.24 13.53
CA GLN A 306 -19.02 16.97 13.70
C GLN A 306 -19.55 16.30 12.45
N TYR A 307 -20.28 15.19 12.59
CA TYR A 307 -20.79 14.49 11.43
C TYR A 307 -22.05 13.64 11.70
N ALA A 308 -22.84 13.44 10.65
CA ALA A 308 -23.99 12.53 10.59
C ALA A 308 -24.31 12.20 9.13
N ARG A 309 -25.24 11.28 8.84
CA ARG A 309 -25.81 11.19 7.50
C ARG A 309 -26.72 12.39 7.22
N VAL A 310 -26.95 12.74 5.97
CA VAL A 310 -27.84 13.84 5.58
C VAL A 310 -29.27 13.60 6.05
N SER A 311 -29.76 12.36 5.97
CA SER A 311 -31.11 12.01 6.46
C SER A 311 -31.23 11.89 7.98
N ASP A 312 -30.10 11.83 8.68
CA ASP A 312 -30.12 11.63 10.12
C ASP A 312 -30.60 12.90 10.84
N PRO A 313 -31.42 12.76 11.90
CA PRO A 313 -31.88 13.90 12.67
C PRO A 313 -30.70 14.59 13.37
N ASN A 314 -30.81 15.90 13.62
CA ASN A 314 -29.72 16.66 14.24
C ASN A 314 -29.29 16.13 15.62
N THR A 315 -30.16 15.43 16.33
CA THR A 315 -29.88 14.80 17.62
C THR A 315 -28.86 13.66 17.54
N THR A 316 -28.56 13.12 16.36
CA THR A 316 -27.58 12.04 16.16
C THR A 316 -26.26 12.55 15.58
N ILE A 317 -26.06 13.86 15.48
CA ILE A 317 -24.77 14.45 15.09
C ILE A 317 -23.72 14.04 16.13
N LYS A 318 -22.76 13.25 15.67
CA LYS A 318 -21.59 12.84 16.45
C LYS A 318 -20.59 13.97 16.48
N THR A 319 -19.88 14.12 17.60
CA THR A 319 -18.76 15.06 17.75
C THR A 319 -17.55 14.28 18.25
N VAL A 320 -16.43 14.39 17.53
CA VAL A 320 -15.18 13.69 17.83
C VAL A 320 -14.04 14.71 17.85
N ASP A 321 -13.23 14.66 18.89
CA ASP A 321 -11.98 15.41 18.95
C ASP A 321 -10.87 14.56 18.32
N VAL A 322 -10.17 15.13 17.34
CA VAL A 322 -9.08 14.47 16.62
C VAL A 322 -7.78 15.22 16.95
N PRO A 323 -6.94 14.71 17.86
CA PRO A 323 -5.67 15.34 18.20
C PRO A 323 -4.68 15.25 17.03
N LYS A 324 -3.73 16.19 16.98
CA LYS A 324 -2.52 16.01 16.16
C LYS A 324 -1.59 15.02 16.86
N THR A 325 -0.98 14.13 16.09
CA THR A 325 -0.09 13.09 16.63
C THR A 325 1.36 13.43 16.29
N LEU A 326 2.17 13.69 17.31
CA LEU A 326 3.60 14.02 17.15
C LEU A 326 4.34 12.85 16.48
N GLY A 327 5.22 13.14 15.52
CA GLY A 327 6.00 12.13 14.80
C GLY A 327 5.26 11.47 13.63
N TYR A 328 3.99 11.82 13.38
CA TYR A 328 3.20 11.35 12.25
C TYR A 328 2.78 12.52 11.36
N THR A 329 2.59 12.26 10.06
CA THR A 329 2.16 13.30 9.12
C THR A 329 0.69 13.64 9.31
N PHE A 330 -0.15 12.63 9.53
CA PHE A 330 -1.59 12.78 9.72
C PHE A 330 -2.09 11.91 10.87
N THR A 331 -3.21 12.32 11.46
CA THR A 331 -4.08 11.45 12.26
C THR A 331 -5.29 11.09 11.40
N PHE A 332 -5.60 9.80 11.25
CA PHE A 332 -6.64 9.34 10.32
C PHE A 332 -7.93 9.00 11.04
N PHE A 333 -9.06 9.17 10.36
CA PHE A 333 -10.40 8.98 10.92
C PHE A 333 -11.32 8.23 9.95
N SER A 334 -12.09 7.29 10.49
CA SER A 334 -13.20 6.64 9.78
C SER A 334 -14.54 7.26 10.20
N LEU A 335 -15.31 7.73 9.21
CA LEU A 335 -16.68 8.20 9.41
C LEU A 335 -17.61 7.04 9.76
N GLU A 336 -17.30 5.83 9.30
CA GLU A 336 -18.10 4.62 9.55
C GLU A 336 -18.00 4.16 11.00
N THR A 337 -16.78 4.02 11.52
CA THR A 337 -16.56 3.59 12.91
C THR A 337 -16.70 4.74 13.89
N GLY A 338 -16.35 5.96 13.46
CA GLY A 338 -16.24 7.12 14.34
C GLY A 338 -14.99 7.14 15.20
N GLU A 339 -13.95 6.41 14.78
CA GLU A 339 -12.70 6.25 15.50
C GLU A 339 -11.51 6.70 14.67
N THR A 340 -10.43 7.09 15.36
CA THR A 340 -9.13 7.29 14.72
C THR A 340 -8.46 5.96 14.44
N VAL A 341 -7.76 5.86 13.31
CA VAL A 341 -7.11 4.61 12.87
C VAL A 341 -5.63 4.83 12.56
N ALA A 342 -4.81 3.80 12.79
CA ALA A 342 -3.41 3.80 12.39
C ALA A 342 -3.30 3.44 10.90
N VAL A 343 -2.64 4.30 10.11
CA VAL A 343 -2.55 4.14 8.65
C VAL A 343 -1.10 4.38 8.20
N GLU A 344 -0.66 5.64 8.10
CA GLU A 344 0.72 5.92 7.74
C GLU A 344 1.65 5.54 8.90
N PRO A 345 2.82 4.94 8.60
CA PRO A 345 3.91 4.85 9.57
C PRO A 345 4.37 6.25 10.03
N GLY A 346 5.29 6.31 10.99
CA GLY A 346 5.89 7.57 11.41
C GLY A 346 6.38 8.39 10.21
N SER A 347 6.34 9.72 10.29
CA SER A 347 6.52 10.62 9.14
C SER A 347 7.85 10.48 8.40
N ARG A 348 8.83 9.83 9.03
CA ARG A 348 10.17 9.54 8.51
C ARG A 348 10.48 8.04 8.40
N LYS A 349 9.46 7.19 8.54
CA LYS A 349 9.52 5.71 8.54
C LYS A 349 8.74 5.11 7.36
N TRP A 350 8.71 5.82 6.23
CA TRP A 350 8.23 5.31 4.93
C TRP A 350 8.60 6.28 3.79
N ASP A 351 8.80 5.71 2.60
CA ASP A 351 9.26 6.40 1.39
C ASP A 351 8.22 6.41 0.28
N ILE A 352 7.66 5.23 0.01
CA ILE A 352 6.69 4.99 -1.04
C ILE A 352 5.48 4.26 -0.50
N VAL A 353 4.34 4.45 -1.17
CA VAL A 353 3.14 3.64 -0.97
C VAL A 353 2.65 3.13 -2.30
N TRP A 354 2.49 1.81 -2.40
CA TRP A 354 1.88 1.15 -3.56
C TRP A 354 0.39 0.90 -3.30
N GLY A 355 -0.46 1.05 -4.31
CA GLY A 355 -1.83 0.55 -4.24
C GLY A 355 -2.78 1.13 -5.27
N TYR A 356 -4.07 1.06 -4.95
CA TYR A 356 -5.13 1.73 -5.68
C TYR A 356 -5.27 3.16 -5.18
N ASN A 357 -5.32 4.16 -6.07
CA ASN A 357 -5.54 5.55 -5.66
C ASN A 357 -6.14 6.39 -6.78
N VAL A 358 -6.55 7.60 -6.44
CA VAL A 358 -6.96 8.61 -7.40
C VAL A 358 -5.72 9.15 -8.13
N GLY A 359 -5.80 9.20 -9.45
CA GLY A 359 -4.71 9.59 -10.33
C GLY A 359 -5.15 10.58 -11.40
N PHE A 360 -4.15 11.03 -12.16
CA PHE A 360 -4.28 12.04 -13.20
C PHE A 360 -3.88 11.44 -14.54
N THR A 361 -4.71 11.62 -15.57
CA THR A 361 -4.31 11.34 -16.95
C THR A 361 -4.79 12.43 -17.89
N ASN A 362 -3.87 12.91 -18.74
CA ASN A 362 -4.17 13.86 -19.80
C ASN A 362 -5.19 13.28 -20.81
N MET A 363 -5.24 11.95 -20.97
CA MET A 363 -6.16 11.27 -21.89
C MET A 363 -7.63 11.45 -21.49
N MET A 364 -7.91 11.72 -20.21
CA MET A 364 -9.27 11.93 -19.70
C MET A 364 -9.63 13.41 -19.52
N GLY A 365 -8.85 14.31 -20.14
CA GLY A 365 -9.08 15.75 -20.06
C GLY A 365 -8.85 16.34 -18.67
N GLY A 366 -7.89 15.77 -17.91
CA GLY A 366 -7.50 16.27 -16.59
C GLY A 366 -8.52 16.01 -15.47
N ARG A 367 -9.33 14.97 -15.61
CA ARG A 367 -10.34 14.57 -14.62
C ARG A 367 -9.80 13.49 -13.68
N PRO A 368 -10.33 13.38 -12.45
CA PRO A 368 -9.98 12.29 -11.54
C PRO A 368 -10.27 10.94 -12.18
N TYR A 369 -9.31 10.02 -12.10
CA TYR A 369 -9.46 8.64 -12.52
C TYR A 369 -8.82 7.72 -11.49
N TYR A 370 -9.51 6.66 -11.10
CA TYR A 370 -9.00 5.75 -10.08
C TYR A 370 -8.16 4.66 -10.72
N MET A 371 -6.91 4.58 -10.30
CA MET A 371 -5.86 3.82 -10.97
C MET A 371 -5.33 2.73 -10.07
N GLN A 372 -5.03 1.60 -10.71
CA GLN A 372 -4.34 0.46 -10.12
C GLN A 372 -2.83 0.66 -10.19
N ASP A 373 -2.11 0.07 -9.24
CA ASP A 373 -0.64 0.06 -9.17
C ASP A 373 0.02 1.43 -9.14
N LEU A 374 -0.61 2.41 -8.50
CA LEU A 374 0.05 3.68 -8.29
C LEU A 374 1.14 3.53 -7.23
N ILE A 375 2.27 4.18 -7.51
CA ILE A 375 3.33 4.43 -6.52
C ILE A 375 3.29 5.92 -6.18
N LEU A 376 2.92 6.22 -4.95
CA LEU A 376 2.98 7.58 -4.40
C LEU A 376 4.16 7.68 -3.43
N ILE A 377 4.68 8.88 -3.23
CA ILE A 377 5.84 9.12 -2.36
C ILE A 377 5.45 9.91 -1.10
N ASN A 378 6.22 9.77 -0.02
CA ASN A 378 6.09 10.56 1.21
C ASN A 378 6.61 11.99 1.02
N ASN A 379 5.92 12.76 0.16
CA ASN A 379 6.30 14.12 -0.20
C ASN A 379 6.35 15.07 0.99
N ILE A 380 5.47 14.90 1.98
CA ILE A 380 5.42 15.74 3.19
C ILE A 380 6.54 15.36 4.16
N GLY A 381 6.91 14.07 4.23
CA GLY A 381 8.09 13.61 4.96
C GLY A 381 9.42 14.02 4.33
N GLY A 382 9.40 14.54 3.10
CA GLY A 382 10.57 15.09 2.41
C GLY A 382 11.20 14.15 1.38
N VAL A 383 10.49 13.08 0.96
CA VAL A 383 10.97 12.21 -0.12
C VAL A 383 11.05 12.97 -1.43
N GLU A 384 12.15 12.76 -2.14
CA GLU A 384 12.34 13.25 -3.50
C GLU A 384 12.71 12.09 -4.42
N VAL A 385 12.19 12.10 -5.65
CA VAL A 385 12.45 11.01 -6.62
C VAL A 385 12.90 11.56 -7.97
N ALA A 386 13.91 10.92 -8.55
CA ALA A 386 14.30 11.10 -9.96
C ALA A 386 14.04 9.81 -10.75
N GLU A 387 13.44 9.94 -11.95
CA GLU A 387 13.37 8.85 -12.94
C GLU A 387 14.66 8.85 -13.77
N VAL A 388 15.26 7.67 -13.95
CA VAL A 388 16.51 7.50 -14.70
C VAL A 388 16.32 6.38 -15.72
N LEU A 389 16.70 6.64 -16.97
CA LEU A 389 16.69 5.61 -18.02
C LEU A 389 17.89 4.67 -17.88
N THR A 390 17.73 3.41 -18.28
CA THR A 390 18.81 2.41 -18.28
C THR A 390 19.94 2.72 -19.25
N GLU A 391 19.69 3.59 -20.22
CA GLU A 391 20.70 4.24 -21.05
C GLU A 391 20.71 5.75 -20.73
N PRO A 392 21.87 6.34 -20.38
CA PRO A 392 23.23 5.83 -20.59
C PRO A 392 23.85 5.03 -19.43
N VAL A 393 23.17 4.88 -18.30
CA VAL A 393 23.72 4.18 -17.12
C VAL A 393 22.71 3.13 -16.64
N SER A 394 23.12 1.86 -16.67
CA SER A 394 22.29 0.75 -16.20
C SER A 394 22.04 0.82 -14.69
N TYR A 395 20.98 0.18 -14.21
CA TYR A 395 20.67 0.05 -12.78
C TYR A 395 21.86 -0.47 -11.98
N GLU A 396 22.52 -1.53 -12.45
CA GLU A 396 23.67 -2.13 -11.75
C GLU A 396 24.86 -1.17 -11.64
N ASN A 397 25.09 -0.36 -12.66
CA ASN A 397 26.23 0.55 -12.71
C ASN A 397 25.97 1.92 -12.06
N PHE A 398 24.72 2.25 -11.74
CA PHE A 398 24.40 3.50 -11.04
C PHE A 398 24.93 3.47 -9.61
N ASN A 399 25.87 4.36 -9.32
CA ASN A 399 26.61 4.46 -8.07
C ASN A 399 26.68 5.93 -7.58
N SER A 400 27.43 6.18 -6.51
CA SER A 400 27.56 7.50 -5.88
C SER A 400 28.13 8.59 -6.81
N THR A 401 29.01 8.25 -7.75
CA THR A 401 29.53 9.17 -8.78
C THR A 401 28.44 9.54 -9.79
N ALA A 402 27.65 8.56 -10.24
CA ALA A 402 26.51 8.80 -11.12
C ALA A 402 25.45 9.68 -10.43
N LEU A 403 25.17 9.40 -9.16
CA LEU A 403 24.29 10.22 -8.32
C LEU A 403 24.79 11.66 -8.20
N ALA A 404 26.09 11.88 -7.97
CA ALA A 404 26.68 13.21 -7.88
C ALA A 404 26.60 14.00 -9.20
N SER A 405 26.47 13.30 -10.33
CA SER A 405 26.32 13.91 -11.66
C SER A 405 24.85 14.19 -12.02
N LEU A 406 23.90 13.65 -11.26
CA LEU A 406 22.47 13.86 -11.48
C LEU A 406 22.06 15.24 -10.94
N PRO A 407 21.52 16.15 -11.77
CA PRO A 407 21.18 17.49 -11.31
C PRO A 407 20.00 17.46 -10.34
N GLN A 408 19.99 18.33 -9.32
CA GLN A 408 18.88 18.42 -8.36
C GLN A 408 17.53 18.65 -9.04
N ALA A 409 17.50 19.35 -10.18
CA ALA A 409 16.28 19.57 -10.97
C ALA A 409 15.65 18.28 -11.56
N ALA A 410 16.38 17.16 -11.56
CA ALA A 410 15.83 15.85 -11.91
C ALA A 410 14.93 15.26 -10.80
N PHE A 411 15.10 15.72 -9.57
CA PHE A 411 14.32 15.27 -8.43
C PHE A 411 12.98 16.01 -8.35
N SER A 412 11.92 15.24 -8.18
CA SER A 412 10.56 15.72 -7.93
C SER A 412 10.15 15.37 -6.51
N ASN A 413 9.65 16.35 -5.77
CA ASN A 413 9.04 16.20 -4.46
C ASN A 413 7.50 16.08 -4.54
N LYS A 414 6.92 15.95 -5.74
CA LYS A 414 5.47 15.77 -5.90
C LYS A 414 5.07 14.35 -5.49
N ARG A 415 3.94 14.20 -4.79
CA ARG A 415 3.41 12.89 -4.33
C ARG A 415 3.26 11.86 -5.45
N ASN A 416 2.96 12.33 -6.66
CA ASN A 416 2.81 11.53 -7.88
C ASN A 416 4.09 11.49 -8.76
N ALA A 417 5.28 11.64 -8.18
CA ALA A 417 6.54 11.63 -8.93
C ALA A 417 6.71 10.36 -9.79
N ILE A 418 6.42 9.18 -9.21
CA ILE A 418 6.43 7.88 -9.91
C ILE A 418 5.05 7.62 -10.53
N ALA A 419 4.00 7.59 -9.69
CA ALA A 419 2.62 7.32 -10.08
C ALA A 419 2.50 6.05 -10.94
N ASP A 420 2.12 6.18 -12.20
CA ASP A 420 1.94 5.12 -13.17
C ASP A 420 3.10 4.97 -14.17
N LYS A 421 4.12 5.84 -14.10
CA LYS A 421 5.22 5.94 -15.07
C LYS A 421 6.18 4.74 -15.08
N TRP A 422 6.00 3.80 -14.17
CA TRP A 422 6.79 2.58 -14.05
C TRP A 422 6.17 1.38 -14.80
N ARG A 423 4.92 1.50 -15.27
CA ARG A 423 4.18 0.36 -15.82
C ARG A 423 3.12 0.71 -16.86
N SER A 424 2.85 -0.26 -17.70
CA SER A 424 1.66 -0.36 -18.55
C SER A 424 0.73 -1.44 -18.00
N THR A 425 -0.57 -1.15 -17.93
CA THR A 425 -1.59 -2.17 -17.58
C THR A 425 -1.79 -3.22 -18.66
N SER A 426 -1.18 -3.05 -19.83
CA SER A 426 -1.23 -4.00 -20.95
C SER A 426 0.05 -4.81 -21.10
N THR A 427 1.22 -4.18 -20.91
CA THR A 427 2.53 -4.79 -21.19
C THR A 427 3.38 -5.05 -19.95
N GLY A 428 2.91 -4.66 -18.76
CA GLY A 428 3.63 -4.87 -17.51
C GLY A 428 4.63 -3.76 -17.19
N VAL A 429 5.67 -4.12 -16.43
CA VAL A 429 6.71 -3.20 -15.95
C VAL A 429 7.54 -2.65 -17.11
N TYR A 430 7.90 -1.36 -17.05
CA TYR A 430 8.86 -0.77 -17.97
C TYR A 430 10.29 -1.10 -17.54
N THR A 431 11.05 -1.74 -18.43
CA THR A 431 12.42 -2.19 -18.18
C THR A 431 13.49 -1.20 -18.66
N ASP A 432 13.07 -0.06 -19.21
CA ASP A 432 13.94 0.99 -19.75
C ASP A 432 14.32 2.05 -18.70
N ARG A 433 13.84 1.90 -17.45
CA ARG A 433 14.00 2.89 -16.39
C ARG A 433 14.09 2.28 -15.00
N TYR A 434 14.63 3.08 -14.08
CA TYR A 434 14.62 2.88 -12.64
C TYR A 434 14.48 4.25 -11.95
N TYR A 435 14.39 4.24 -10.63
CA TYR A 435 14.14 5.43 -9.84
C TYR A 435 15.22 5.62 -8.79
N ILE A 436 15.63 6.86 -8.58
CA ILE A 436 16.48 7.26 -7.44
C ILE A 436 15.57 7.90 -6.42
N ILE A 437 15.53 7.32 -5.22
CA ILE A 437 14.72 7.77 -4.10
C ILE A 437 15.65 8.33 -3.04
N LYS A 438 15.46 9.61 -2.72
CA LYS A 438 16.03 10.23 -1.53
C LYS A 438 14.99 10.11 -0.42
N ASP A 439 15.31 9.36 0.61
CA ASP A 439 14.42 9.16 1.75
C ASP A 439 14.37 10.40 2.67
N PRO A 440 13.45 10.46 3.65
CA PRO A 440 13.40 11.55 4.63
C PRO A 440 14.68 11.70 5.44
N ASN A 441 15.45 10.62 5.60
CA ASN A 441 16.63 10.50 6.45
C ASN A 441 17.94 10.88 5.75
N GLY A 442 17.88 11.20 4.46
CA GLY A 442 19.01 11.65 3.64
C GLY A 442 19.77 10.52 2.94
N ASN A 443 19.31 9.28 3.05
CA ASN A 443 19.84 8.15 2.30
C ASN A 443 19.35 8.20 0.85
N TYR A 444 20.17 7.68 -0.07
CA TYR A 444 19.79 7.57 -1.47
C TYR A 444 19.72 6.10 -1.88
N TYR A 445 18.57 5.69 -2.40
CA TYR A 445 18.33 4.36 -2.92
C TYR A 445 18.11 4.40 -4.43
N LYS A 446 18.62 3.41 -5.16
CA LYS A 446 18.10 3.07 -6.49
C LYS A 446 17.03 2.01 -6.33
N LEU A 447 15.93 2.13 -7.06
CA LEU A 447 14.80 1.20 -7.06
C LEU A 447 14.39 0.86 -8.49
N GLN A 448 14.24 -0.42 -8.78
CA GLN A 448 13.65 -0.91 -10.03
C GLN A 448 12.46 -1.81 -9.74
N PHE A 449 11.47 -1.77 -10.62
CA PHE A 449 10.33 -2.69 -10.58
C PHE A 449 10.68 -3.95 -11.38
N LEU A 450 10.29 -5.11 -10.87
CA LEU A 450 10.65 -6.40 -11.46
C LEU A 450 9.43 -7.06 -12.10
N ARG A 451 8.33 -7.12 -11.34
CA ARG A 451 7.10 -7.84 -11.73
C ARG A 451 5.88 -7.17 -11.14
N MET A 452 4.74 -7.36 -11.78
CA MET A 452 3.43 -6.89 -11.31
C MET A 452 2.28 -7.88 -11.59
N GLY A 453 2.60 -9.08 -12.09
CA GLY A 453 1.62 -10.11 -12.43
C GLY A 453 0.86 -9.80 -13.71
N ILE A 454 1.51 -9.14 -14.67
CA ILE A 454 0.99 -8.83 -16.01
C ILE A 454 1.98 -9.38 -17.06
N ALA A 455 1.49 -9.68 -18.27
CA ALA A 455 2.32 -10.12 -19.40
C ALA A 455 3.12 -11.41 -19.14
N HIS A 456 2.59 -12.31 -18.29
CA HIS A 456 3.22 -13.57 -17.93
C HIS A 456 4.64 -13.40 -17.34
N ASP A 457 4.88 -12.31 -16.61
CA ASP A 457 6.15 -11.98 -15.94
C ASP A 457 6.53 -12.95 -14.80
N GLY A 458 5.63 -13.88 -14.45
CA GLY A 458 5.78 -14.84 -13.35
C GLY A 458 5.44 -14.27 -11.98
N GLY A 459 5.02 -13.01 -11.89
CA GLY A 459 4.58 -12.37 -10.65
C GLY A 459 3.10 -12.62 -10.36
N GLU A 460 2.67 -12.19 -9.17
CA GLU A 460 1.26 -12.25 -8.76
C GLU A 460 0.60 -10.87 -8.82
N ARG A 461 -0.59 -10.81 -9.44
CA ARG A 461 -1.35 -9.56 -9.50
C ARG A 461 -1.71 -9.09 -8.09
N GLY A 462 -1.48 -7.81 -7.81
CA GLY A 462 -1.67 -7.25 -6.48
C GLY A 462 -0.50 -7.45 -5.52
N ARG A 463 0.58 -8.09 -5.99
CA ARG A 463 1.83 -8.25 -5.26
C ARG A 463 3.03 -7.96 -6.16
N PRO A 464 3.26 -6.69 -6.52
CA PRO A 464 4.42 -6.35 -7.32
C PRO A 464 5.73 -6.67 -6.58
N GLU A 465 6.76 -6.96 -7.35
CA GLU A 465 8.11 -7.19 -6.86
C GLU A 465 8.99 -6.00 -7.26
N ILE A 466 9.71 -5.45 -6.29
CA ILE A 466 10.72 -4.40 -6.51
C ILE A 466 12.10 -4.90 -6.10
N ALA A 467 13.14 -4.33 -6.67
CA ALA A 467 14.48 -4.40 -6.11
C ALA A 467 14.95 -3.00 -5.75
N TYR A 468 15.64 -2.86 -4.64
CA TYR A 468 16.26 -1.61 -4.26
C TYR A 468 17.65 -1.83 -3.66
N GLN A 469 18.50 -0.81 -3.72
CA GLN A 469 19.85 -0.84 -3.18
C GLN A 469 20.28 0.54 -2.70
N LEU A 470 20.96 0.60 -1.55
CA LEU A 470 21.57 1.82 -1.03
C LEU A 470 22.70 2.28 -1.96
N ILE A 471 22.77 3.59 -2.19
CA ILE A 471 23.83 4.25 -2.97
C ILE A 471 24.81 4.96 -2.04
N LYS A 472 24.29 5.70 -1.05
CA LYS A 472 25.06 6.44 -0.04
C LYS A 472 24.20 6.88 1.13
#